data_AF-A0A955YN54-F1
#
_entry.id   AF-A0A955YN54-F1
#
_cell.length_a   1.000
_cell.length_b   1.000
_cell.length_c   1.000
_cell.angle_alpha   90.00
_cell.angle_beta   90.00
_cell.angle_gamma   90.00
#
_symmetry.space_group_name_H-M   'P 1'
#
loop_
_entity.id
_entity.type
_entity.pdbx_description
1 polymer ?
#
loop_
_entity_poly.entity_id
_entity_poly.type
_entity_poly.pdbx_seq_one_letter_code
_entity_poly.pdbx_strand_id
1 'polypeptide(L)'
;MEHAPASNFLENIVAEDLAAGRVETVVTRFPPEPNGYLHIGHAKSISVNFGLAESFGGRCNLRFDDTNPEKESQEYIDSIQEDVRWLGYQWHGEVRFASSYFQQLYDWALHLVDQGLAYVCDLNAEQAREYRGTLTEPGKNSPYRERSVAENRDLLARMKAGEFADGEKVLRAKIDMASPNMNMRDPILYRIR
;
A
#
# COMPACT_ATOMS: atom_id res chain seq x y z
N MET A 1 30.42 -10.55 -27.04
CA MET A 1 30.73 -9.30 -26.35
C MET A 1 30.03 -9.37 -25.02
N GLU A 2 30.78 -9.58 -23.95
CA GLU A 2 30.27 -9.49 -22.57
C GLU A 2 29.99 -8.00 -22.33
N HIS A 3 28.73 -7.60 -22.42
CA HIS A 3 28.31 -6.29 -21.96
C HIS A 3 28.45 -6.30 -20.44
N ALA A 4 29.37 -5.51 -19.89
CA ALA A 4 29.36 -5.21 -18.47
C ALA A 4 27.95 -4.69 -18.13
N PRO A 5 27.25 -5.28 -17.14
CA PRO A 5 25.89 -4.88 -16.82
C PRO A 5 25.89 -3.39 -16.47
N ALA A 6 24.95 -2.65 -17.06
CA ALA A 6 24.75 -1.25 -16.74
C ALA A 6 24.30 -1.18 -15.27
N SER A 7 25.19 -0.74 -14.38
CA SER A 7 24.86 -0.46 -12.98
C SER A 7 23.66 0.47 -12.94
N ASN A 8 22.60 0.03 -12.25
CA ASN A 8 21.43 0.86 -12.00
C ASN A 8 21.52 1.45 -10.58
N PHE A 9 20.86 2.59 -10.35
CA PHE A 9 20.98 3.30 -9.07
C PHE A 9 20.46 2.49 -7.87
N LEU A 10 19.58 1.51 -8.07
CA LEU A 10 19.07 0.65 -6.99
C LEU A 10 20.15 -0.32 -6.51
N GLU A 11 20.95 -0.89 -7.43
CA GLU A 11 22.09 -1.75 -7.06
C GLU A 11 23.11 -0.99 -6.21
N ASN A 12 23.37 0.28 -6.54
CA ASN A 12 24.29 1.12 -5.77
C ASN A 12 23.76 1.34 -4.34
N ILE A 13 22.47 1.69 -4.18
CA ILE A 13 21.86 1.86 -2.87
C ILE A 13 21.94 0.56 -2.05
N VAL A 14 21.60 -0.57 -2.67
CA VAL A 14 21.64 -1.89 -2.00
C VAL A 14 23.07 -2.25 -1.58
N ALA A 15 24.05 -2.06 -2.46
CA ALA A 15 25.45 -2.33 -2.16
C ALA A 15 25.98 -1.43 -1.03
N GLU A 16 25.61 -0.15 -1.02
CA GLU A 16 25.97 0.79 0.04
C GLU A 16 25.32 0.41 1.38
N ASP A 17 24.05 0.02 1.39
CA ASP A 17 23.34 -0.41 2.60
C ASP A 17 23.95 -1.68 3.21
N LEU A 18 24.32 -2.65 2.37
CA LEU A 18 25.01 -3.87 2.79
C LEU A 18 26.42 -3.57 3.32
N ALA A 19 27.20 -2.76 2.59
CA ALA A 19 28.56 -2.40 3.00
C ALA A 19 28.58 -1.59 4.32
N ALA A 20 27.56 -0.76 4.55
CA ALA A 20 27.39 -0.01 5.78
C ALA A 20 26.74 -0.83 6.92
N GLY A 21 26.31 -2.06 6.67
CA GLY A 21 25.61 -2.90 7.65
C GLY A 21 24.24 -2.35 8.06
N ARG A 22 23.60 -1.53 7.22
CA ARG A 22 22.23 -1.01 7.48
C ARG A 22 21.18 -2.09 7.34
N VAL A 23 21.44 -3.07 6.48
CA VAL A 23 20.64 -4.27 6.29
C VAL A 23 21.56 -5.48 6.19
N GLU A 24 21.10 -6.64 6.67
CA GLU A 24 21.85 -7.89 6.58
C GLU A 24 21.53 -8.68 5.31
N THR A 25 20.33 -8.50 4.76
CA THR A 25 19.84 -9.27 3.61
C THR A 25 18.87 -8.43 2.79
N VAL A 26 18.94 -8.56 1.48
CA VAL A 26 18.04 -7.89 0.54
C VAL A 26 16.72 -8.66 0.48
N VAL A 27 15.60 -7.99 0.76
CA VAL A 27 14.26 -8.56 0.60
C VAL A 27 13.41 -7.61 -0.25
N THR A 28 13.10 -8.04 -1.47
CA THR A 28 12.25 -7.30 -2.42
C THR A 28 10.86 -7.94 -2.53
N ARG A 29 9.95 -7.31 -3.29
CA ARG A 29 8.68 -7.92 -3.67
C ARG A 29 8.15 -7.37 -4.98
N PHE A 30 7.48 -8.22 -5.76
CA PHE A 30 6.62 -7.83 -6.87
C PHE A 30 5.15 -7.86 -6.41
N PRO A 31 4.47 -6.69 -6.29
CA PRO A 31 3.14 -6.62 -5.70
C PRO A 31 2.01 -6.25 -6.69
N PRO A 32 1.63 -7.10 -7.66
CA PRO A 32 0.56 -6.78 -8.61
C PRO A 32 -0.83 -6.83 -7.95
N GLU A 33 -1.75 -5.96 -8.38
CA GLU A 33 -3.18 -6.13 -8.12
C GLU A 33 -3.72 -7.20 -9.08
N PRO A 34 -4.47 -8.23 -8.62
CA PRO A 34 -4.96 -9.29 -9.49
C PRO A 34 -6.26 -8.89 -10.19
N ASN A 35 -6.21 -7.79 -10.97
CA ASN A 35 -7.35 -7.22 -11.71
C ASN A 35 -7.16 -7.17 -13.24
N GLY A 36 -6.08 -7.80 -13.73
CA GLY A 36 -5.76 -7.88 -15.14
C GLY A 36 -4.51 -8.70 -15.41
N TYR A 37 -4.32 -9.08 -16.67
CA TYR A 37 -3.12 -9.79 -17.13
C TYR A 37 -1.87 -8.91 -17.11
N LEU A 38 -0.69 -9.52 -16.94
CA LEU A 38 0.56 -8.77 -17.03
C LEU A 38 0.85 -8.37 -18.47
N HIS A 39 1.25 -7.11 -18.67
CA HIS A 39 1.87 -6.63 -19.90
C HIS A 39 3.38 -6.45 -19.77
N ILE A 40 4.09 -6.15 -20.87
CA ILE A 40 5.55 -5.96 -20.91
C ILE A 40 6.11 -4.94 -19.90
N GLY A 41 5.32 -3.92 -19.52
CA GLY A 41 5.70 -3.00 -18.45
C GLY A 41 5.94 -3.69 -17.09
N HIS A 42 5.20 -4.75 -16.79
CA HIS A 42 5.39 -5.54 -15.57
C HIS A 42 6.65 -6.39 -15.64
N ALA A 43 7.05 -6.88 -16.82
CA ALA A 43 8.29 -7.62 -16.99
C ALA A 43 9.50 -6.79 -16.53
N LYS A 44 9.50 -5.46 -16.74
CA LYS A 44 10.52 -4.57 -16.18
C LYS A 44 10.53 -4.60 -14.64
N SER A 45 9.36 -4.49 -14.01
CA SER A 45 9.24 -4.52 -12.54
C SER A 45 9.64 -5.87 -11.96
N ILE A 46 9.26 -6.97 -12.62
CA ILE A 46 9.65 -8.34 -12.27
C ILE A 46 11.17 -8.45 -12.33
N SER A 47 11.78 -8.15 -13.48
CA SER A 47 13.24 -8.28 -13.64
C SER A 47 14.03 -7.41 -12.66
N VAL A 48 13.53 -6.21 -12.32
CA VAL A 48 14.16 -5.39 -11.27
C VAL A 48 14.05 -6.03 -9.90
N ASN A 49 12.86 -6.43 -9.46
CA ASN A 49 12.67 -6.92 -8.09
C ASN A 49 13.31 -8.30 -7.86
N PHE A 50 13.08 -9.24 -8.77
CA PHE A 50 13.64 -10.58 -8.68
C PHE A 50 15.14 -10.57 -8.99
N GLY A 51 15.58 -9.86 -10.03
CA GLY A 51 17.00 -9.73 -10.37
C GLY A 51 17.83 -9.07 -9.27
N LEU A 52 17.30 -8.03 -8.59
CA LEU A 52 17.98 -7.46 -7.42
C LEU A 52 18.12 -8.47 -6.27
N ALA A 53 17.09 -9.28 -6.02
CA ALA A 53 17.21 -10.33 -5.01
C ALA A 53 18.27 -11.36 -5.40
N GLU A 54 18.29 -11.83 -6.64
CA GLU A 54 19.26 -12.82 -7.13
C GLU A 54 20.70 -12.30 -7.09
N SER A 55 20.94 -11.08 -7.60
CA SER A 55 22.28 -10.46 -7.65
C SER A 55 22.94 -10.29 -6.27
N PHE A 56 22.13 -10.15 -5.23
CA PHE A 56 22.62 -9.95 -3.85
C PHE A 56 22.35 -11.16 -2.94
N GLY A 57 21.96 -12.32 -3.48
CA GLY A 57 21.66 -13.52 -2.69
C GLY A 57 20.50 -13.35 -1.69
N GLY A 58 19.60 -12.41 -1.98
CA GLY A 58 18.43 -12.05 -1.20
C GLY A 58 17.19 -12.87 -1.53
N ARG A 59 16.02 -12.30 -1.22
CA ARG A 59 14.71 -12.95 -1.39
C ARG A 59 13.72 -12.00 -2.06
N CYS A 60 12.97 -12.47 -3.05
CA CYS A 60 11.88 -11.70 -3.65
C CYS A 60 10.54 -12.39 -3.36
N ASN A 61 9.59 -11.65 -2.82
CA ASN A 61 8.25 -12.15 -2.55
C ASN A 61 7.31 -11.85 -3.73
N LEU A 62 6.44 -12.79 -4.10
CA LEU A 62 5.24 -12.48 -4.88
C LEU A 62 4.09 -12.17 -3.91
N ARG A 63 3.50 -10.98 -4.02
CA ARG A 63 2.38 -10.58 -3.17
C ARG A 63 1.24 -10.02 -4.01
N PHE A 64 0.06 -10.61 -3.96
CA PHE A 64 -1.11 -9.98 -4.56
C PHE A 64 -1.58 -8.81 -3.68
N ASP A 65 -1.76 -7.64 -4.27
CA ASP A 65 -2.30 -6.45 -3.59
C ASP A 65 -3.83 -6.46 -3.63
N ASP A 66 -4.40 -7.52 -3.05
CA ASP A 66 -5.82 -7.90 -3.08
C ASP A 66 -6.63 -7.18 -1.99
N THR A 67 -6.61 -5.84 -2.04
CA THR A 67 -7.30 -4.97 -1.08
C THR A 67 -8.68 -4.51 -1.56
N ASN A 68 -9.09 -4.87 -2.78
CA ASN A 68 -10.32 -4.40 -3.41
C ASN A 68 -11.15 -5.58 -3.96
N PRO A 69 -12.12 -6.09 -3.18
CA PRO A 69 -12.80 -7.35 -3.49
C PRO A 69 -13.61 -7.34 -4.79
N GLU A 70 -13.98 -6.17 -5.33
CA GLU A 70 -14.78 -6.06 -6.57
C GLU A 70 -13.98 -6.35 -7.85
N LYS A 71 -12.65 -6.26 -7.81
CA LYS A 71 -11.80 -6.28 -9.01
C LYS A 71 -10.92 -7.51 -9.13
N GLU A 72 -11.01 -8.43 -8.18
CA GLU A 72 -10.07 -9.52 -8.04
C GLU A 72 -10.63 -10.82 -8.65
N SER A 73 -9.81 -11.50 -9.45
CA SER A 73 -10.17 -12.80 -10.04
C SER A 73 -9.07 -13.81 -9.87
N GLN A 74 -9.45 -15.06 -9.54
CA GLN A 74 -8.53 -16.19 -9.50
C GLN A 74 -7.80 -16.39 -10.84
N GLU A 75 -8.48 -16.09 -11.96
CA GLU A 75 -7.90 -16.11 -13.30
C GLU A 75 -6.64 -15.23 -13.42
N TYR A 76 -6.67 -14.05 -12.82
CA TYR A 76 -5.52 -13.13 -12.84
C TYR A 76 -4.42 -13.59 -11.89
N ILE A 77 -4.78 -14.15 -10.73
CA ILE A 77 -3.80 -14.74 -9.80
C ILE A 77 -3.01 -15.87 -10.48
N ASP A 78 -3.70 -16.75 -11.21
CA ASP A 78 -3.10 -17.90 -11.86
C ASP A 78 -2.20 -17.47 -13.03
N SER A 79 -2.69 -16.57 -13.90
CA SER A 79 -1.92 -16.07 -15.05
C SER A 79 -0.70 -15.26 -14.63
N ILE A 80 -0.80 -14.40 -13.61
CA ILE A 80 0.35 -13.65 -13.06
C ILE A 80 1.44 -14.60 -12.56
N GLN A 81 1.05 -15.67 -11.85
CA GLN A 81 2.01 -16.67 -11.38
C GLN A 81 2.65 -17.44 -12.53
N GLU A 82 1.89 -17.78 -13.56
CA GLU A 82 2.42 -18.41 -14.78
C GLU A 82 3.42 -17.50 -15.50
N ASP A 83 3.09 -16.23 -15.72
CA ASP A 83 3.96 -15.27 -16.39
C ASP A 83 5.28 -15.04 -15.63
N VAL A 84 5.22 -14.92 -14.29
CA VAL A 84 6.43 -14.77 -13.46
C VAL A 84 7.34 -16.00 -13.61
N ARG A 85 6.77 -17.21 -13.59
CA ARG A 85 7.54 -18.46 -13.79
C ARG A 85 8.06 -18.58 -15.23
N TRP A 86 7.25 -18.19 -16.21
CA TRP A 86 7.63 -18.21 -17.63
C TRP A 86 8.81 -17.28 -17.93
N LEU A 87 8.87 -16.12 -17.25
CA LEU A 87 10.02 -15.21 -17.29
C LEU A 87 11.28 -15.77 -16.59
N GLY A 88 11.20 -16.94 -15.97
CA GLY A 88 12.32 -17.64 -15.36
C GLY A 88 12.57 -17.30 -13.89
N TYR A 89 11.67 -16.55 -13.24
CA TYR A 89 11.84 -16.15 -11.85
C TYR A 89 11.04 -17.03 -10.89
N GLN A 90 11.56 -17.19 -9.67
CA GLN A 90 10.91 -17.92 -8.58
C GLN A 90 10.79 -17.00 -7.35
N TRP A 91 9.60 -16.90 -6.77
CA TRP A 91 9.42 -16.18 -5.52
C TRP A 91 9.79 -17.03 -4.31
N HIS A 92 10.12 -16.33 -3.22
CA HIS A 92 10.53 -16.92 -1.96
C HIS A 92 9.34 -17.26 -1.07
N GLY A 93 9.22 -18.55 -0.74
CA GLY A 93 8.19 -19.10 0.14
C GLY A 93 6.82 -19.11 -0.50
N GLU A 94 5.78 -19.05 0.33
CA GLU A 94 4.40 -18.99 -0.12
C GLU A 94 4.07 -17.66 -0.82
N VAL A 95 3.12 -17.72 -1.74
CA VAL A 95 2.46 -16.54 -2.29
C VAL A 95 1.80 -15.77 -1.14
N ARG A 96 1.95 -14.45 -1.15
CA ARG A 96 1.36 -13.58 -0.12
C ARG A 96 0.16 -12.83 -0.68
N PHE A 97 -0.75 -12.49 0.21
CA PHE A 97 -1.93 -11.69 -0.09
C PHE A 97 -1.98 -10.52 0.88
N ALA A 98 -2.31 -9.32 0.40
CA ALA A 98 -2.57 -8.16 1.23
C ALA A 98 -3.74 -8.42 2.19
N SER A 99 -4.76 -9.16 1.73
CA SER A 99 -5.92 -9.58 2.50
C SER A 99 -5.57 -10.43 3.74
N SER A 100 -4.49 -11.22 3.67
CA SER A 100 -3.98 -11.98 4.82
C SER A 100 -3.54 -11.09 5.99
N TYR A 101 -3.30 -9.80 5.74
CA TYR A 101 -2.93 -8.82 6.76
C TYR A 101 -4.08 -7.93 7.21
N PHE A 102 -5.33 -8.14 6.76
CA PHE A 102 -6.45 -7.24 7.12
C PHE A 102 -6.64 -7.07 8.62
N GLN A 103 -6.49 -8.14 9.41
CA GLN A 103 -6.57 -8.01 10.86
C GLN A 103 -5.41 -7.16 11.41
N GLN A 104 -4.18 -7.37 10.93
CA GLN A 104 -3.01 -6.58 11.34
C GLN A 104 -3.14 -5.10 10.96
N LEU A 105 -3.66 -4.81 9.77
CA LEU A 105 -3.93 -3.45 9.29
C LEU A 105 -5.01 -2.78 10.15
N TYR A 106 -6.04 -3.53 10.56
CA TYR A 106 -7.09 -3.02 11.45
C TYR A 106 -6.54 -2.73 12.84
N ASP A 107 -5.67 -3.59 13.37
CA ASP A 107 -5.02 -3.38 14.66
C ASP A 107 -4.10 -2.15 14.64
N TRP A 108 -3.38 -1.90 13.54
CA TRP A 108 -2.62 -0.67 13.35
C TRP A 108 -3.51 0.56 13.19
N ALA A 109 -4.66 0.45 12.54
CA ALA A 109 -5.63 1.54 12.48
C ALA A 109 -6.17 1.90 13.88
N LEU A 110 -6.48 0.91 14.71
CA LEU A 110 -6.83 1.13 16.11
C LEU A 110 -5.68 1.78 16.88
N HIS A 111 -4.44 1.33 16.68
CA HIS A 111 -3.27 1.95 17.30
C HIS A 111 -3.13 3.43 16.91
N LEU A 112 -3.32 3.78 15.63
CA LEU A 112 -3.29 5.18 15.19
C LEU A 112 -4.42 6.01 15.81
N VAL A 113 -5.62 5.44 15.94
CA VAL A 113 -6.74 6.09 16.65
C VAL A 113 -6.39 6.33 18.11
N ASP A 114 -5.82 5.33 18.80
CA ASP A 114 -5.43 5.41 20.21
C ASP A 114 -4.34 6.48 20.46
N GLN A 115 -3.46 6.69 19.48
CA GLN A 115 -2.45 7.76 19.51
C GLN A 115 -3.00 9.13 19.05
N GLY A 116 -4.27 9.24 18.69
CA GLY A 116 -4.87 10.47 18.16
C GLY A 116 -4.39 10.84 16.74
N LEU A 117 -3.73 9.90 16.05
CA LEU A 117 -3.16 10.04 14.71
C LEU A 117 -4.09 9.56 13.59
N ALA A 118 -5.31 9.12 13.92
CA ALA A 118 -6.37 8.83 12.97
C ALA A 118 -7.74 9.20 13.55
N TYR A 119 -8.68 9.51 12.67
CA TYR A 119 -10.05 9.88 13.03
C TYR A 119 -11.06 9.43 11.97
N VAL A 120 -12.29 9.15 12.39
CA VAL A 120 -13.41 8.85 11.50
C VAL A 120 -13.99 10.17 10.99
N CYS A 121 -14.18 10.25 9.68
CA CYS A 121 -14.66 11.44 8.98
C CYS A 121 -15.95 11.14 8.24
N ASP A 122 -16.97 11.97 8.44
CA ASP A 122 -18.31 11.82 7.86
C ASP A 122 -18.54 12.78 6.68
N LEU A 123 -17.48 13.46 6.21
CA LEU A 123 -17.55 14.24 4.98
C LEU A 123 -17.78 13.30 3.81
N ASN A 124 -18.79 13.59 2.99
CA ASN A 124 -19.01 12.87 1.76
C ASN A 124 -17.87 13.13 0.74
N ALA A 125 -17.86 12.41 -0.38
CA ALA A 125 -16.78 12.51 -1.37
C ALA A 125 -16.59 13.94 -1.94
N GLU A 126 -17.67 14.68 -2.17
CA GLU A 126 -17.62 16.05 -2.69
C GLU A 126 -17.05 17.02 -1.66
N GLN A 127 -17.56 16.96 -0.44
CA GLN A 127 -17.05 17.74 0.69
C GLN A 127 -15.58 17.41 0.98
N ALA A 128 -15.20 16.13 0.98
CA ALA A 128 -13.82 15.73 1.21
C ALA A 128 -12.87 16.31 0.14
N ARG A 129 -13.32 16.42 -1.12
CA ARG A 129 -12.57 17.07 -2.19
C ARG A 129 -12.42 18.57 -1.94
N GLU A 130 -13.50 19.26 -1.55
CA GLU A 130 -13.45 20.69 -1.22
C GLU A 130 -12.53 20.97 -0.03
N TYR A 131 -12.59 20.15 1.02
CA TYR A 131 -11.78 20.31 2.22
C TYR A 131 -10.30 19.99 1.96
N ARG A 132 -9.98 19.18 0.95
CA ARG A 132 -8.60 18.85 0.58
C ARG A 132 -7.83 20.04 -0.01
N GLY A 133 -8.54 21.05 -0.55
CA GLY A 133 -7.93 22.16 -1.27
C GLY A 133 -7.33 21.73 -2.61
N THR A 134 -6.42 22.53 -3.14
CA THR A 134 -5.80 22.33 -4.46
C THR A 134 -4.28 22.30 -4.36
N LEU A 135 -3.58 22.20 -5.51
CA LEU A 135 -2.13 22.31 -5.56
C LEU A 135 -1.62 23.70 -5.15
N THR A 136 -2.46 24.73 -5.23
CA THR A 136 -2.12 26.12 -4.91
C THR A 136 -2.78 26.63 -3.63
N GLU A 137 -3.87 25.99 -3.19
CA GLU A 137 -4.61 26.39 -1.98
C GLU A 137 -4.52 25.29 -0.91
N PRO A 138 -4.20 25.64 0.35
CA PRO A 138 -4.14 24.66 1.44
C PRO A 138 -5.52 24.07 1.71
N GLY A 139 -5.54 22.83 2.21
CA GLY A 139 -6.76 22.21 2.71
C GLY A 139 -7.18 22.79 4.06
N LYS A 140 -8.39 22.44 4.49
CA LYS A 140 -8.96 22.80 5.78
C LYS A 140 -9.32 21.56 6.58
N ASN A 141 -9.17 21.64 7.90
CA ASN A 141 -9.52 20.54 8.79
C ASN A 141 -10.99 20.17 8.66
N SER A 142 -11.28 18.87 8.63
CA SER A 142 -12.64 18.35 8.73
C SER A 142 -13.27 18.78 10.07
N PRO A 143 -14.59 19.07 10.13
CA PRO A 143 -15.26 19.34 11.40
C PRO A 143 -15.16 18.17 12.39
N TYR A 144 -14.96 16.96 11.87
CA TYR A 144 -14.84 15.71 12.65
C TYR A 144 -13.40 15.39 13.07
N ARG A 145 -12.43 16.25 12.74
CA ARG A 145 -11.00 15.97 12.96
C ARG A 145 -10.62 15.84 14.43
N GLU A 146 -11.31 16.56 15.31
CA GLU A 146 -11.05 16.59 16.75
C GLU A 146 -12.02 15.71 17.57
N ARG A 147 -12.64 14.70 16.94
CA ARG A 147 -13.33 13.62 17.65
C ARG A 147 -12.43 12.97 18.70
N SER A 148 -13.01 12.59 19.82
CA SER A 148 -12.27 11.90 20.88
C SER A 148 -11.78 10.52 20.43
N VAL A 149 -10.73 10.00 21.08
CA VAL A 149 -10.24 8.64 20.84
C VAL A 149 -11.36 7.61 21.03
N ALA A 150 -12.15 7.74 22.11
CA ALA A 150 -13.25 6.83 22.41
C ALA A 150 -14.33 6.81 21.31
N GLU A 151 -14.71 7.99 20.81
CA GLU A 151 -15.69 8.12 19.72
C GLU A 151 -15.14 7.52 18.41
N ASN A 152 -13.89 7.81 18.05
CA ASN A 152 -13.28 7.25 16.85
C ASN A 152 -13.17 5.72 16.91
N ARG A 153 -12.86 5.17 18.09
CA ARG A 153 -12.77 3.72 18.29
C ARG A 153 -14.13 3.03 18.14
N ASP A 154 -15.17 3.59 18.74
CA ASP A 154 -16.57 3.11 18.59
C ASP A 154 -16.99 3.13 17.12
N LEU A 155 -16.83 4.28 16.46
CA LEU A 155 -17.21 4.44 15.06
C LEU A 155 -16.45 3.47 14.15
N LEU A 156 -15.14 3.31 14.33
CA LEU A 156 -14.34 2.38 13.52
C LEU A 156 -14.76 0.91 13.72
N ALA A 157 -15.16 0.52 14.94
CA ALA A 157 -15.71 -0.81 15.20
C ALA A 157 -17.05 -1.03 14.48
N ARG A 158 -17.93 -0.03 14.51
CA ARG A 158 -19.25 -0.06 13.85
C ARG A 158 -19.15 -0.02 12.31
N MET A 159 -18.16 0.70 11.78
CA MET A 159 -17.79 0.64 10.36
C MET A 159 -17.39 -0.78 9.95
N LYS A 160 -16.55 -1.46 10.74
CA LYS A 160 -16.19 -2.87 10.49
C LYS A 160 -17.38 -3.83 10.62
N ALA A 161 -18.34 -3.52 11.49
CA ALA A 161 -19.54 -4.33 11.69
C ALA A 161 -20.62 -4.15 10.60
N GLY A 162 -20.42 -3.22 9.65
CA GLY A 162 -21.37 -2.98 8.55
C GLY A 162 -22.59 -2.15 8.95
N GLU A 163 -22.50 -1.33 9.99
CA GLU A 163 -23.64 -0.50 10.45
C GLU A 163 -23.93 0.73 9.57
N PHE A 164 -22.98 1.12 8.71
CA PHE A 164 -23.08 2.32 7.87
C PHE A 164 -23.02 1.95 6.40
N ALA A 165 -23.61 2.78 5.54
CA ALA A 165 -23.60 2.56 4.11
C ALA A 165 -22.24 2.89 3.46
N ASP A 166 -22.02 2.38 2.25
CA ASP A 166 -20.88 2.69 1.41
C ASP A 166 -20.64 4.20 1.28
N GLY A 167 -19.42 4.62 1.58
CA GLY A 167 -19.01 6.03 1.50
C GLY A 167 -19.60 6.95 2.57
N GLU A 168 -20.40 6.44 3.51
CA GLU A 168 -20.97 7.24 4.60
C GLU A 168 -19.90 7.72 5.57
N LYS A 169 -18.90 6.88 5.85
CA LYS A 169 -17.77 7.19 6.74
C LYS A 169 -16.47 6.62 6.21
N VAL A 170 -15.38 7.31 6.52
CA VAL A 170 -14.00 6.87 6.22
C VAL A 170 -13.09 7.08 7.42
N LEU A 171 -12.11 6.20 7.62
CA LEU A 171 -11.02 6.47 8.55
C LEU A 171 -9.95 7.27 7.81
N ARG A 172 -9.50 8.39 8.38
CA ARG A 172 -8.40 9.20 7.83
C ARG A 172 -7.24 9.26 8.82
N ALA A 173 -6.02 9.28 8.30
CA ALA A 173 -4.87 9.67 9.11
C ALA A 173 -4.98 11.16 9.46
N LYS A 174 -4.52 11.55 10.64
CA LYS A 174 -4.44 12.93 11.11
C LYS A 174 -2.99 13.39 10.91
N ILE A 175 -2.73 14.12 9.83
CA ILE A 175 -1.39 14.56 9.42
C ILE A 175 -1.40 16.09 9.30
N ASP A 176 -1.44 16.63 8.08
CA ASP A 176 -1.36 18.07 7.83
C ASP A 176 -2.18 18.46 6.61
N MET A 177 -3.31 19.13 6.84
CA MET A 177 -4.18 19.63 5.77
C MET A 177 -3.56 20.76 4.94
N ALA A 178 -2.52 21.43 5.45
CA ALA A 178 -1.81 22.49 4.73
C ALA A 178 -0.56 22.00 3.97
N SER A 179 -0.22 20.71 4.07
CA SER A 179 0.98 20.16 3.43
C SER A 179 1.02 20.44 1.92
N PRO A 180 2.19 20.80 1.35
CA PRO A 180 2.35 20.93 -0.10
C PRO A 180 2.22 19.58 -0.82
N ASN A 181 2.47 18.46 -0.12
CA ASN A 181 2.19 17.12 -0.63
C ASN A 181 0.73 16.74 -0.34
N MET A 182 -0.08 16.64 -1.40
CA MET A 182 -1.49 16.28 -1.33
C MET A 182 -1.75 14.94 -0.62
N ASN A 183 -0.80 14.01 -0.68
CA ASN A 183 -0.93 12.70 -0.02
C ASN A 183 -0.84 12.79 1.51
N MET A 184 -0.27 13.88 2.04
CA MET A 184 -0.17 14.13 3.48
C MET A 184 -1.38 14.92 4.02
N ARG A 185 -2.34 15.29 3.16
CA ARG A 185 -3.57 16.00 3.56
C ARG A 185 -4.64 15.02 4.06
N ASP A 186 -4.41 14.53 5.27
CA ASP A 186 -5.22 13.55 6.00
C ASP A 186 -5.68 12.38 5.07
N PRO A 187 -4.76 11.53 4.55
CA PRO A 187 -5.13 10.47 3.62
C PRO A 187 -6.14 9.49 4.22
N ILE A 188 -6.98 8.92 3.36
CA ILE A 188 -7.94 7.88 3.75
C ILE A 188 -7.18 6.57 3.99
N LEU A 189 -7.46 5.93 5.13
CA LEU A 189 -6.91 4.63 5.53
C LEU A 189 -7.93 3.49 5.28
N TYR A 190 -9.20 3.70 5.64
CA TYR A 190 -10.28 2.73 5.43
C TYR A 190 -11.52 3.38 4.80
N ARG A 191 -12.21 2.60 3.97
CA ARG A 191 -13.51 2.90 3.39
C ARG A 191 -14.44 1.71 3.61
N ILE A 192 -15.74 1.99 3.69
CA ILE A 192 -16.79 0.97 3.72
C ILE A 192 -17.08 0.53 2.29
N ARG A 193 -17.13 -0.79 2.09
CA ARG A 193 -17.40 -1.53 0.86
C ARG A 193 -18.05 -2.86 1.21
#